data_AF-A0A7Z1AJ94-F1
#
_entry.id   AF-A0A7Z1AJ94-F1
#
_cell.length_a   1.000
_cell.length_b   1.000
_cell.length_c   1.000
_cell.angle_alpha   90.00
_cell.angle_beta   90.00
_cell.angle_gamma   90.00
#
_symmetry.space_group_name_H-M   'P 1'
#
loop_
_entity.id
_entity.type
_entity.pdbx_description
1 polymer ?
#
loop_
_entity_poly.entity_id
_entity_poly.type
_entity_poly.pdbx_seq_one_letter_code
_entity_poly.pdbx_strand_id
1 'polypeptide(L)' 'MNALTARVDQMTQPDVFARELAFITDSHTLSVLAGRGVLTPAEYQRAHRLLWKAWTPIYQPQIVGETTG' A
#
# COMPACT_ATOMS: atom_id res chain seq x y z
N MET A 1 17.57 6.20 -30.36
CA MET A 1 18.19 5.76 -29.09
C MET A 1 17.06 5.37 -28.15
N ASN A 2 16.80 4.06 -28.01
CA ASN A 2 15.78 3.56 -27.08
C ASN A 2 16.35 3.70 -25.67
N ALA A 3 16.01 4.80 -24.98
CA ALA A 3 16.23 4.89 -23.55
C ALA A 3 15.39 3.76 -22.93
N LEU A 4 16.06 2.69 -22.50
CA LEU A 4 15.49 1.74 -21.57
C LEU A 4 15.05 2.57 -20.35
N THR A 5 13.76 2.86 -20.28
CA THR A 5 13.11 3.43 -19.10
C THR A 5 13.35 2.41 -17.99
N ALA A 6 14.42 2.61 -17.21
CA ALA A 6 14.68 1.79 -16.05
C ALA A 6 13.45 1.92 -15.16
N ARG A 7 12.64 0.86 -15.09
CA ARG A 7 11.55 0.77 -14.13
C ARG A 7 12.20 1.00 -12.77
N VAL A 8 11.91 2.14 -12.14
CA VAL A 8 12.35 2.37 -10.77
C VAL A 8 11.57 1.37 -9.95
N ASP A 9 12.22 0.28 -9.56
CA ASP A 9 11.67 -0.65 -8.60
C ASP A 9 11.60 0.08 -7.26
N GLN A 10 10.43 0.62 -6.93
CA GLN A 10 10.25 1.38 -5.70
C GLN A 10 10.51 0.51 -4.46
N MET A 11 10.51 -0.82 -4.58
CA MET A 11 10.89 -1.74 -3.51
C MET A 11 12.39 -1.69 -3.18
N THR A 12 13.23 -1.09 -4.04
CA THR A 12 14.64 -0.84 -3.69
C THR A 12 14.81 0.37 -2.77
N GLN A 13 13.75 1.17 -2.56
CA GLN A 13 13.77 2.27 -1.60
C GLN A 13 13.34 1.72 -0.22
N PRO A 14 14.23 1.73 0.79
CA PRO A 14 13.96 1.11 2.08
C PRO A 14 12.69 1.67 2.76
N ASP A 15 12.44 2.97 2.64
CA ASP A 15 11.28 3.62 3.25
C ASP A 15 9.96 3.20 2.60
N VAL A 16 9.96 3.04 1.27
CA VAL A 16 8.78 2.57 0.51
C VAL A 16 8.51 1.10 0.84
N PHE A 17 9.56 0.27 0.84
CA PHE A 17 9.45 -1.14 1.21
C PHE A 17 8.91 -1.31 2.64
N ALA A 18 9.47 -0.58 3.61
CA ALA A 18 9.04 -0.65 5.01
C ALA A 18 7.58 -0.21 5.17
N ARG A 19 7.16 0.82 4.42
CA ARG A 19 5.79 1.32 4.41
C ARG A 19 4.80 0.27 3.87
N GLU A 20 5.13 -0.37 2.75
CA GLU A 20 4.31 -1.43 2.17
C GLU A 20 4.23 -2.65 3.08
N LEU A 21 5.36 -3.07 3.66
CA LEU A 21 5.40 -4.18 4.59
C LEU A 21 4.53 -3.92 5.83
N ALA A 22 4.55 -2.69 6.36
CA ALA A 22 3.69 -2.29 7.47
C ALA A 22 2.21 -2.37 7.09
N PHE A 23 1.83 -1.84 5.92
CA PHE A 23 0.44 -1.92 5.43
C PHE A 23 -0.05 -3.37 5.30
N ILE A 24 0.77 -4.27 4.72
CA ILE A 24 0.43 -5.69 4.57
C ILE A 24 0.27 -6.36 5.94
N THR A 25 1.19 -6.09 6.86
CA THR A 25 1.20 -6.69 8.20
C THR A 25 -0.02 -6.25 9.02
N ASP A 26 -0.34 -4.96 8.98
CA ASP A 26 -1.50 -4.40 9.68
C ASP A 26 -2.81 -4.91 9.07
N SER A 27 -2.90 -4.98 7.74
CA SER A 27 -4.07 -5.53 7.03
C SER A 27 -4.30 -7.00 7.38
N HIS A 28 -3.23 -7.79 7.43
CA HIS A 28 -3.28 -9.19 7.85
C HIS A 28 -3.77 -9.32 9.29
N THR A 29 -3.25 -8.49 10.20
CA THR A 29 -3.66 -8.47 11.60
C THR A 29 -5.16 -8.15 11.74
N LEU A 30 -5.66 -7.14 11.02
CA LEU A 30 -7.09 -6.81 11.01
C LEU A 30 -7.95 -7.98 10.49
N SER A 31 -7.49 -8.69 9.46
CA SER A 31 -8.17 -9.88 8.94
C SER A 31 -8.23 -11.01 9.98
N VAL A 32 -7.13 -11.28 10.68
CA VAL A 32 -7.08 -12.29 11.76
C VAL A 32 -8.01 -11.92 12.90
N LEU A 33 -8.04 -10.66 13.32
CA LEU A 33 -8.93 -10.18 14.38
C LEU A 33 -10.40 -10.31 13.99
N ALA A 34 -10.75 -9.96 12.75
CA ALA A 34 -12.10 -10.15 12.23
C ALA A 34 -12.49 -11.64 12.15
N GLY A 35 -11.58 -12.50 11.67
CA GLY A 35 -11.80 -13.95 11.60
C GLY A 35 -11.98 -14.61 12.97
N ARG A 36 -11.45 -14.02 14.03
CA ARG A 36 -11.64 -14.43 15.42
C ARG A 36 -12.89 -13.82 16.08
N GLY A 37 -13.65 -13.00 15.35
CA GLY A 37 -14.83 -12.30 15.88
C GLY A 37 -14.50 -11.18 16.87
N VAL A 38 -13.25 -10.73 16.94
CA VAL A 38 -12.84 -9.61 17.80
C VAL A 38 -13.36 -8.28 17.26
N LEU A 39 -13.49 -8.17 15.94
CA LEU A 39 -14.04 -7.01 15.25
C LEU A 39 -15.36 -7.38 14.61
N THR A 40 -16.38 -6.55 14.78
CA THR A 40 -17.57 -6.60 13.95
C THR A 40 -17.24 -6.24 12.50
N PRO A 41 -18.07 -6.62 11.51
CA PRO A 41 -17.86 -6.23 10.12
C PRO A 41 -17.73 -4.71 9.91
N ALA A 42 -18.49 -3.91 10.68
CA ALA A 42 -18.45 -2.45 10.61
C ALA A 42 -17.13 -1.88 11.15
N GLU A 43 -16.62 -2.43 12.26
CA GLU A 43 -15.34 -2.04 12.85
C GLU A 43 -14.18 -2.43 11.94
N TYR A 44 -14.21 -3.63 11.37
CA TYR A 44 -13.23 -4.07 10.37
C TYR A 44 -13.20 -3.11 9.17
N GLN A 45 -14.35 -2.77 8.58
CA GLN A 45 -14.41 -1.82 7.46
C GLN A 45 -13.90 -0.43 7.85
N ARG A 46 -14.22 0.05 9.05
CA ARG A 46 -13.74 1.34 9.55
C ARG A 46 -12.22 1.34 9.74
N ALA A 47 -11.68 0.32 10.42
CA ALA A 47 -10.25 0.17 10.66
C ALA A 47 -9.47 0.04 9.35
N HIS A 48 -9.95 -0.78 8.41
CA HIS A 48 -9.33 -0.94 7.10
C HIS A 48 -9.33 0.36 6.29
N ARG A 49 -10.41 1.15 6.33
CA ARG A 49 -10.44 2.49 5.69
C ARG A 49 -9.44 3.46 6.31
N LEU A 50 -9.28 3.45 7.63
CA LEU A 50 -8.29 4.28 8.31
C LEU A 50 -6.87 3.87 7.96
N LEU A 51 -6.60 2.56 7.92
CA LEU A 51 -5.32 1.99 7.52
C LEU A 51 -4.95 2.41 6.09
N TRP A 52 -5.90 2.30 5.16
CA TRP A 52 -5.72 2.75 3.77
C TRP A 52 -5.37 4.23 3.67
N LYS A 53 -6.03 5.09 4.47
CA LYS A 53 -5.74 6.54 4.49
C LYS A 53 -4.38 6.86 5.11
N ALA A 54 -4.00 6.16 6.16
CA ALA A 54 -2.75 6.40 6.88
C ALA A 54 -1.54 6.05 6.01
N TRP A 55 -1.63 4.95 5.28
CA TRP A 55 -0.49 4.43 4.53
C TRP A 55 -0.48 4.84 3.06
N THR A 56 -1.65 5.06 2.45
CA THR A 56 -1.84 5.34 1.01
C THR A 56 -0.96 4.41 0.17
N PRO A 57 -1.37 3.15 -0.06
CA PRO A 57 -0.50 2.14 -0.66
C PRO A 57 0.12 2.65 -1.97
N ILE A 58 1.43 2.49 -2.08
CA ILE A 58 2.31 3.01 -3.14
C ILE A 58 2.14 2.21 -4.44
N TYR A 59 1.39 1.10 -4.41
CA TYR A 59 0.84 0.46 -5.61
C TYR A 59 -0.25 1.33 -6.30
N GLN A 60 0.01 2.62 -6.52
CA GLN A 60 -0.54 3.34 -7.65
C GLN A 60 0.39 3.10 -8.83
N PRO A 61 -0.05 2.41 -9.90
CA PRO A 61 0.70 2.43 -11.14
C PRO A 61 0.73 3.88 -11.65
N GLN A 62 1.86 4.56 -11.50
CA GLN A 62 2.06 5.83 -12.16
C GLN A 62 2.10 5.58 -13.66
N ILE A 63 1.06 6.02 -14.38
CA ILE A 63 1.17 6.27 -15.81
C ILE A 63 2.08 7.50 -15.92
N VAL A 64 3.35 7.27 -16.25
CA VAL A 64 4.30 8.34 -16.56
C VAL A 64 3.89 8.93 -17.92
N GLY A 65 2.98 9.90 -17.88
CA GLY A 65 2.63 10.76 -18.98
C GLY A 65 2.86 12.20 -18.55
N GLU A 66 3.58 12.94 -19.40
CA GLU A 66 3.72 14.40 -19.40
C GLU A 66 4.75 15.00 -18.43
N THR A 67 6.03 14.88 -18.79
CA THR A 67 6.96 16.00 -18.59
C THR A 67 6.62 17.10 -19.59
N THR A 68 5.99 18.18 -19.11
CA THR A 68 6.10 19.49 -19.75
C THR A 68 7.51 20.02 -19.43
N GLY A 69 8.31 20.27 -20.46
CA GLY A 69 9.67 20.80 -20.34
C GLY A 69 10.46 20.60 -21.62
#